data_AF-A0A9P7XZ26-F1
#
_entry.id   AF-A0A9P7XZ26-F1
#
_cell.length_a   1.000
_cell.length_b   1.000
_cell.length_c   1.000
_cell.angle_alpha   90.00
_cell.angle_beta   90.00
_cell.angle_gamma   90.00
#
_symmetry.space_group_name_H-M   'P 1'
#
loop_
_entity.id
_entity.type
_entity.pdbx_description
1 polymer ?
#
loop_
_entity_poly.entity_id
_entity_poly.type
_entity_poly.pdbx_seq_one_letter_code
_entity_poly.pdbx_strand_id
1 'polypeptide(L)' 'MAESLVLFESVINSRWFLRTSIILFMNKIDLFAAKLSKVPLEKFFTDYTGGPDISKAAKYILWRFTQTNRARLHIYPQ' A
#
# COMPACT_ATOMS: atom_id res chain seq x y z
N MET A 1 -0.47 -6.25 -7.59
CA MET A 1 -0.03 -5.64 -6.31
C MET A 1 1.47 -5.79 -6.10
N ALA A 2 2.05 -6.98 -6.31
CA ALA A 2 3.50 -7.17 -6.28
C ALA A 2 4.25 -6.19 -7.21
N GLU A 3 3.83 -6.06 -8.47
CA GLU A 3 4.44 -5.13 -9.43
C GLU A 3 4.36 -3.67 -8.97
N SER A 4 3.22 -3.25 -8.42
CA SER A 4 3.02 -1.88 -7.91
C SER A 4 3.94 -1.57 -6.73
N LEU A 5 4.20 -2.55 -5.86
CA LEU A 5 5.15 -2.41 -4.76
C LEU A 5 6.59 -2.28 -5.27
N VAL A 6 7.00 -3.10 -6.23
CA VAL A 6 8.34 -3.04 -6.84
C VAL A 6 8.58 -1.71 -7.56
N LEU A 7 7.57 -1.24 -8.30
CA LEU A 7 7.62 0.05 -8.97
C LEU A 7 7.71 1.19 -7.95
N PHE A 8 6.87 1.16 -6.92
CA PHE A 8 6.88 2.18 -5.87
C PHE A 8 8.23 2.21 -5.12
N GLU A 9 8.79 1.05 -4.79
CA GLU A 9 10.10 0.92 -4.15
C GLU A 9 11.22 1.55 -5.00
N SER A 10 11.17 1.35 -6.31
CA SER A 10 12.13 1.93 -7.25
C SER A 10 12.02 3.45 -7.35
N VAL A 11 10.80 3.98 -7.25
CA VAL A 11 10.52 5.43 -7.29
C VAL A 11 10.91 6.09 -5.97
N ILE A 12 10.39 5.59 -4.83
CA ILE A 12 10.56 6.23 -3.53
C ILE A 12 12.01 6.24 -3.04
N ASN A 13 12.83 5.28 -3.49
CA ASN A 13 14.25 5.21 -3.13
C ASN A 13 15.17 5.77 -4.23
N SER A 14 14.62 6.32 -5.32
CA SER A 14 15.44 6.94 -6.35
C SER A 14 16.08 8.24 -5.85
N ARG A 15 17.35 8.44 -6.22
CA ARG A 15 18.13 9.63 -5.86
C ARG A 15 17.48 10.94 -6.36
N TRP A 16 16.66 10.85 -7.39
CA TRP A 16 15.97 11.98 -8.02
C TRP A 16 14.86 12.54 -7.12
N PHE A 17 14.32 11.74 -6.19
CA PHE A 17 13.19 12.09 -5.33
C PHE A 17 13.56 12.28 -3.86
N LEU A 18 14.86 12.34 -3.51
CA LEU A 18 15.35 12.41 -2.11
C LEU A 18 14.88 13.62 -1.30
N ARG A 19 14.34 14.66 -1.93
CA ARG A 19 13.83 15.87 -1.26
C ARG A 19 12.41 16.22 -1.69
N THR A 20 11.66 15.25 -2.21
CA THR A 20 10.29 15.44 -2.65
C THR A 20 9.33 14.72 -1.73
N SER A 21 8.19 15.36 -1.44
CA SER A 21 7.07 14.70 -0.80
C SER A 21 6.34 13.82 -1.80
N ILE A 22 5.87 12.66 -1.35
CA ILE A 22 5.09 11.73 -2.17
C ILE A 22 3.65 11.74 -1.69
N ILE A 23 2.71 11.91 -2.62
CA ILE A 23 1.29 11.69 -2.36
C ILE A 23 0.95 10.29 -2.86
N LEU A 24 0.43 9.45 -1.97
CA LEU A 24 0.06 8.07 -2.30
C LEU A 24 -1.47 7.96 -2.34
N PHE A 25 -2.00 7.75 -3.54
CA PHE A 25 -3.43 7.52 -3.74
C PHE A 25 -3.76 6.04 -3.74
N MET A 26 -4.66 5.62 -2.86
CA MET A 26 -5.27 4.29 -2.92
C MET A 26 -6.49 4.32 -3.86
N ASN A 27 -6.24 4.15 -5.14
CA ASN A 27 -7.30 4.18 -6.15
C ASN A 27 -8.20 2.92 -6.09
N LYS A 28 -9.45 3.06 -6.54
CA LYS A 28 -10.45 1.98 -6.68
C LYS A 28 -10.84 1.28 -5.36
N ILE A 29 -10.98 2.05 -4.29
CA ILE A 29 -11.36 1.53 -2.96
C ILE A 29 -12.73 0.84 -2.95
N ASP A 30 -13.63 1.27 -3.83
CA ASP A 30 -14.94 0.67 -4.11
C ASP A 30 -14.82 -0.77 -4.61
N LEU A 31 -13.98 -1.00 -5.63
CA LEU A 31 -13.71 -2.33 -6.15
C LEU A 31 -12.95 -3.20 -5.16
N PHE A 32 -12.06 -2.59 -4.35
CA PHE A 32 -11.36 -3.27 -3.28
C PHE A 32 -12.33 -3.79 -2.21
N ALA A 33 -13.26 -2.96 -1.75
CA ALA A 33 -14.28 -3.33 -0.78
C ALA A 33 -15.15 -4.50 -1.27
N ALA A 34 -15.63 -4.42 -2.52
CA ALA A 34 -16.43 -5.48 -3.12
C ALA A 34 -15.66 -6.81 -3.26
N LYS A 35 -14.34 -6.75 -3.52
CA LYS A 35 -13.49 -7.94 -3.62
C LYS A 35 -13.11 -8.51 -2.26
N LEU A 36 -12.85 -7.67 -1.26
CA LEU A 36 -12.44 -8.11 0.07
C LEU A 36 -13.49 -9.01 0.73
N SER A 37 -14.78 -8.73 0.51
CA SER A 37 -15.88 -9.57 0.98
C SER A 37 -15.91 -10.95 0.33
N LYS A 38 -15.47 -11.08 -0.94
CA LYS A 38 -15.50 -12.33 -1.70
C LYS A 38 -14.20 -13.12 -1.59
N VAL A 39 -13.09 -12.41 -1.49
CA VAL A 39 -11.74 -12.98 -1.47
C VAL A 39 -10.99 -12.35 -0.30
N PRO A 40 -10.78 -13.10 0.79
CA PRO A 40 -10.10 -12.58 1.97
C PRO A 40 -8.65 -12.22 1.63
N LEU A 41 -8.19 -11.10 2.17
CA LEU A 41 -6.83 -10.59 1.95
C LEU A 41 -5.76 -11.56 2.48
N GLU A 42 -6.10 -12.33 3.51
CA GLU A 42 -5.28 -13.36 4.15
C GLU A 42 -4.76 -14.41 3.17
N LYS A 43 -5.53 -14.69 2.10
CA LYS A 43 -5.13 -15.65 1.06
C LYS A 43 -3.89 -15.21 0.28
N PHE A 44 -3.66 -13.91 0.19
CA PHE A 44 -2.50 -13.33 -0.49
C PHE A 44 -1.42 -12.84 0.48
N PHE A 45 -1.84 -12.47 1.69
CA PHE A 45 -0.98 -11.94 2.74
C PHE A 45 -1.23 -12.73 4.02
N THR A 46 -0.45 -13.77 4.24
CA THR A 46 -0.59 -14.67 5.40
C THR A 46 -0.38 -13.96 6.74
N ASP A 47 0.35 -12.83 6.74
CA ASP A 47 0.60 -12.03 7.95
C ASP A 47 -0.53 -11.03 8.26
N TYR A 48 -1.54 -10.92 7.39
CA TYR A 48 -2.68 -10.05 7.64
C TYR A 48 -3.68 -10.77 8.55
N THR A 49 -4.02 -10.15 9.68
CA THR A 49 -4.99 -10.71 10.66
C THR A 49 -6.21 -9.81 10.86
N GLY A 50 -6.39 -8.82 9.99
CA GLY A 50 -7.44 -7.79 10.15
C GLY A 50 -8.84 -8.22 9.70
N GLY A 51 -9.02 -9.43 9.16
CA GLY A 51 -10.31 -9.92 8.67
C GLY A 51 -10.88 -9.10 7.50
N PRO A 52 -12.21 -9.18 7.24
CA PRO A 52 -12.85 -8.52 6.08
C PRO A 52 -13.07 -7.00 6.26
N ASP A 53 -12.50 -6.39 7.30
CA ASP A 53 -12.58 -4.95 7.54
C ASP A 53 -11.80 -4.15 6.48
N ILE A 54 -12.52 -3.38 5.66
CA ILE A 54 -11.93 -2.56 4.58
C ILE A 54 -10.89 -1.59 5.13
N SER A 55 -11.20 -0.91 6.25
CA SER A 55 -10.31 0.06 6.87
C SER A 55 -9.02 -0.56 7.38
N LYS A 56 -9.07 -1.78 7.94
CA LYS A 56 -7.88 -2.50 8.41
C LYS A 56 -7.06 -3.01 7.23
N ALA A 57 -7.73 -3.53 6.21
CA ALA A 57 -7.11 -4.03 4.99
C ALA A 57 -6.39 -2.91 4.21
N ALA A 58 -7.03 -1.74 4.07
CA ALA A 58 -6.44 -0.56 3.46
C ALA A 58 -5.23 -0.04 4.26
N LYS A 59 -5.34 0.03 5.60
CA LYS A 59 -4.21 0.40 6.47
C LYS A 59 -3.05 -0.60 6.34
N TYR A 60 -3.32 -1.89 6.25
CA TYR A 60 -2.30 -2.91 6.05
C TYR A 60 -1.56 -2.72 4.72
N ILE A 61 -2.30 -2.50 3.63
CA ILE A 61 -1.69 -2.24 2.32
C ILE A 61 -0.84 -0.97 2.38
N LEU A 62 -1.37 0.12 2.95
CA LEU A 62 -0.61 1.36 3.14
C LEU A 62 0.68 1.12 3.93
N TRP A 63 0.59 0.35 5.04
CA TRP A 63 1.76 -0.02 5.82
C TRP A 63 2.79 -0.79 4.99
N ARG A 64 2.38 -1.71 4.10
CA ARG A 64 3.30 -2.41 3.19
C ARG A 64 4.02 -1.45 2.24
N PHE A 65 3.33 -0.44 1.71
CA PHE A 65 3.98 0.59 0.88
C PHE A 65 4.97 1.42 1.69
N THR A 66 4.62 1.84 2.91
CA THR A 66 5.53 2.63 3.75
C THR A 66 6.76 1.84 4.20
N GLN A 67 6.69 0.51 4.33
CA GLN A 67 7.87 -0.33 4.61
C GLN A 67 8.94 -0.26 3.51
N THR A 68 8.56 0.05 2.27
CA THR A 68 9.54 0.19 1.17
C THR A 68 10.25 1.55 1.17
N ASN A 69 9.83 2.50 2.00
CA ASN A 69 10.39 3.85 2.12
C ASN A 69 11.69 3.88 2.95
N ARG A 70 12.80 3.43 2.36
CA ARG A 70 14.10 3.42 3.05
C ARG A 70 14.71 4.82 3.12
N ALA A 71 14.40 5.67 2.14
CA ALA A 71 14.80 7.08 2.07
C ALA A 71 14.10 7.98 3.12
N ARG A 72 13.13 7.44 3.88
CA ARG A 72 12.36 8.16 4.93
C ARG A 72 11.69 9.45 4.40
N LEU A 73 11.21 9.42 3.17
CA LEU A 73 10.48 10.54 2.56
C LEU A 73 9.12 10.74 3.24
N HIS A 74 8.61 11.97 3.22
CA HIS A 74 7.26 12.26 3.69
C HIS A 74 6.24 11.72 2.70
N ILE A 75 5.38 10.80 3.16
CA ILE A 75 4.29 10.21 2.39
C ILE A 75 2.96 10.75 2.94
N TYR A 76 2.15 11.34 2.07
CA TYR A 76 0.80 11.78 2.36
C TYR A 76 -0.20 10.78 1.75
N PRO A 77 -0.82 9.90 2.55
CA PRO A 77 -1.87 9.01 2.05
C PRO A 77 -3.13 9.80 1.73
N GLN A 78 -3.77 9.48 0.61
CA GLN A 78 -5.05 10.03 0.15
C GLN A 78 -5.98 8.91 -0.31
#